data_AF-A0A395S3S7-F1
#
_entry.id   AF-A0A395S3S7-F1
#
_cell.length_a   1.000
_cell.length_b   1.000
_cell.length_c   1.000
_cell.angle_alpha   90.00
_cell.angle_beta   90.00
_cell.angle_gamma   90.00
#
_symmetry.space_group_name_H-M   'P 1'
#
loop_
_entity.id
_entity.type
_entity.pdbx_description
1 polymer ?
#
loop_
_entity_poly.entity_id
_entity_poly.type
_entity_poly.pdbx_seq_one_letter_code
_entity_poly.pdbx_strand_id
1 'polypeptide(L)'
;MAPSRIDSLPIENSTTSSVHKSKTSNTASQDPYGHYHPADPATLSLESNYGPMEPETIGYLQPTTMDTPLEVMHERFERDGYLFVKGCIDKEISLACRRDYFTHMAPSGLLQEGSDPVDGIYSSADPRKYLPPGNLRRLFGLKDDPQSDQYLELMVSAHEADFYVEFCKNEQLRDFVRRFTGWKSPHMLQRTMLRAFVPNSELTPVHFDQMYLRAGPPTSLTAWIPIGDVSLEGGGLMYLQDSTDIGKKTEDDFAANAHNLTDEERVSAFNKNMNDGGFLSRDTVAYGKEARRRWLIAEYEAGDVVFHNPYMVHASCKNRDPNNKIRLATDVRFVDPQKPYDTRWMKAYRPLDGL
;
A
#
# COMPACT_ATOMS: atom_id res chain seq x y z
N MET A 1 65.31 -59.61 -36.86
CA MET A 1 65.47 -58.43 -35.98
C MET A 1 64.12 -57.75 -35.84
N ALA A 2 63.73 -57.44 -34.60
CA ALA A 2 62.75 -56.47 -34.12
C ALA A 2 61.33 -56.41 -34.77
N PRO A 3 60.24 -56.51 -33.96
CA PRO A 3 58.88 -56.72 -34.45
C PRO A 3 57.94 -55.50 -34.28
N SER A 4 56.66 -55.76 -34.59
CA SER A 4 55.40 -55.19 -34.08
C SER A 4 54.99 -53.79 -34.56
N ARG A 5 53.91 -53.64 -35.34
CA ARG A 5 52.46 -53.86 -35.07
C ARG A 5 51.86 -52.93 -34.00
N ILE A 6 51.33 -51.83 -34.53
CA ILE A 6 50.06 -51.12 -34.25
C ILE A 6 49.18 -51.73 -33.15
N ASP A 7 48.88 -50.90 -32.15
CA ASP A 7 47.55 -50.78 -31.55
C ASP A 7 47.31 -49.30 -31.18
N SER A 8 46.09 -48.84 -31.46
CA SER A 8 45.58 -47.48 -31.34
C SER A 8 45.13 -47.14 -29.91
N LEU A 9 45.42 -45.90 -29.48
CA LEU A 9 44.94 -45.29 -28.23
C LEU A 9 44.59 -43.80 -28.46
N PRO A 10 43.78 -43.16 -27.59
CA PRO A 10 42.69 -42.28 -27.97
C PRO A 10 42.98 -40.77 -27.92
N ILE A 11 42.07 -40.03 -28.54
CA ILE A 11 42.02 -38.56 -28.64
C ILE A 11 41.67 -37.94 -27.28
N GLU A 12 42.58 -37.18 -26.70
CA GLU A 12 42.31 -36.20 -25.64
C GLU A 12 41.81 -34.89 -26.27
N ASN A 13 40.62 -34.44 -25.88
CA ASN A 13 40.15 -33.08 -26.11
C ASN A 13 40.11 -32.34 -24.78
N SER A 14 41.04 -31.40 -24.61
CA SER A 14 40.96 -30.35 -23.61
C SER A 14 40.01 -29.26 -24.10
N THR A 15 39.04 -28.85 -23.27
CA THR A 15 38.70 -27.42 -23.15
C THR A 15 37.99 -27.18 -21.82
N THR A 16 38.72 -26.47 -20.98
CA THR A 16 38.41 -25.81 -19.72
C THR A 16 37.04 -25.14 -19.64
N SER A 17 36.23 -25.51 -18.65
CA SER A 17 35.12 -24.70 -18.14
C SER A 17 35.58 -23.88 -16.94
N SER A 18 35.58 -22.55 -17.08
CA SER A 18 35.84 -21.64 -15.96
C SER A 18 34.59 -21.56 -15.08
N VAL A 19 34.57 -22.34 -14.01
CA VAL A 19 33.55 -22.21 -12.96
C VAL A 19 33.87 -20.96 -12.15
N HIS A 20 33.18 -19.85 -12.44
CA HIS A 20 33.03 -18.76 -11.48
C HIS A 20 32.22 -19.29 -10.30
N LYS A 21 32.94 -19.71 -9.24
CA LYS A 21 32.36 -19.91 -7.91
C LYS A 21 31.85 -18.56 -7.41
N SER A 22 30.57 -18.30 -7.63
CA SER A 22 29.82 -17.33 -6.83
C SER A 22 30.04 -17.70 -5.37
N LYS A 23 30.70 -16.81 -4.62
CA LYS A 23 30.74 -16.87 -3.17
C LYS A 23 29.32 -16.60 -2.69
N THR A 24 28.58 -17.67 -2.43
CA THR A 24 27.40 -17.60 -1.57
C THR A 24 27.87 -17.13 -0.20
N SER A 25 27.72 -15.83 0.09
CA SER A 25 27.84 -15.33 1.45
C SER A 25 26.70 -15.95 2.25
N ASN A 26 27.07 -16.92 3.05
CA ASN A 26 26.19 -17.56 4.02
C ASN A 26 25.95 -16.57 5.17
N THR A 27 25.11 -15.56 4.92
CA THR A 27 24.48 -14.71 5.94
C THR A 27 22.98 -14.97 5.92
N ALA A 28 22.61 -16.25 6.02
CA ALA A 28 21.28 -16.62 6.48
C ALA A 28 21.26 -16.54 8.01
N SER A 29 20.19 -15.96 8.56
CA SER A 29 19.83 -15.87 9.99
C SER A 29 20.26 -14.61 10.78
N GLN A 30 19.78 -13.43 10.37
CA GLN A 30 19.44 -12.35 11.32
C GLN A 30 18.18 -11.57 10.90
N ASP A 31 17.24 -12.19 10.17
CA ASP A 31 15.89 -11.61 10.09
C ASP A 31 15.13 -12.05 11.37
N PRO A 32 14.86 -11.15 12.33
CA PRO A 32 14.21 -11.53 13.59
C PRO A 32 12.78 -12.03 13.37
N TYR A 33 12.21 -11.82 12.20
CA TYR A 33 10.86 -12.26 11.87
C TYR A 33 10.81 -13.60 11.11
N GLY A 34 11.93 -14.06 10.54
CA GLY A 34 11.97 -15.31 9.78
C GLY A 34 10.91 -15.37 8.66
N HIS A 35 10.12 -16.46 8.63
CA HIS A 35 8.90 -16.52 7.83
C HIS A 35 7.72 -16.04 8.68
N TYR A 36 7.24 -14.83 8.43
CA TYR A 36 6.16 -14.22 9.19
C TYR A 36 4.81 -14.81 8.78
N HIS A 37 4.23 -15.62 9.68
CA HIS A 37 2.92 -16.26 9.58
C HIS A 37 2.21 -16.17 10.93
N PRO A 38 1.65 -15.00 11.30
CA PRO A 38 1.19 -14.71 12.66
C PRO A 38 -0.06 -15.52 13.06
N ALA A 39 -0.82 -16.04 12.10
CA ALA A 39 -2.01 -16.84 12.34
C ALA A 39 -2.24 -17.84 11.19
N ASP A 40 -3.15 -18.79 11.40
CA ASP A 40 -3.75 -19.57 10.32
C ASP A 40 -4.88 -18.72 9.70
N PRO A 41 -4.86 -18.42 8.39
CA PRO A 41 -5.94 -17.67 7.74
C PRO A 41 -7.34 -18.25 7.97
N ALA A 42 -7.47 -19.56 8.18
CA ALA A 42 -8.75 -20.22 8.46
C ALA A 42 -9.35 -19.85 9.82
N THR A 43 -8.56 -19.24 10.71
CA THR A 43 -9.01 -18.75 12.02
C THR A 43 -9.43 -17.28 12.01
N LEU A 44 -9.26 -16.57 10.89
CA LEU A 44 -9.56 -15.14 10.76
C LEU A 44 -10.94 -14.90 10.12
N SER A 45 -11.65 -13.90 10.61
CA SER A 45 -12.95 -13.42 10.13
C SER A 45 -12.77 -12.32 9.07
N LEU A 46 -12.04 -12.63 8.00
CA LEU A 46 -11.75 -11.68 6.92
C LEU A 46 -12.93 -11.57 5.97
N GLU A 47 -13.29 -10.34 5.63
CA GLU A 47 -14.40 -10.07 4.71
C GLU A 47 -14.04 -9.05 3.63
N SER A 48 -14.61 -9.28 2.45
CA SER A 48 -14.71 -8.31 1.36
C SER A 48 -16.08 -7.60 1.39
N ASN A 49 -16.32 -6.73 0.41
CA ASN A 49 -17.63 -6.11 0.21
C ASN A 49 -18.72 -7.12 -0.19
N TYR A 50 -18.32 -8.29 -0.70
CA TYR A 50 -19.22 -9.29 -1.29
C TYR A 50 -19.27 -10.59 -0.49
N GLY A 51 -18.68 -10.61 0.71
CA GLY A 51 -18.71 -11.76 1.61
C GLY A 51 -17.32 -12.16 2.13
N PRO A 52 -17.21 -13.32 2.80
CA PRO A 52 -15.97 -13.81 3.39
C PRO A 52 -14.84 -13.95 2.37
N MET A 53 -13.61 -13.67 2.80
CA MET A 53 -12.40 -14.00 2.04
C MET A 53 -12.11 -15.51 2.15
N GLU A 54 -11.45 -16.08 1.15
CA GLU A 54 -11.08 -17.50 1.18
C GLU A 54 -9.70 -17.69 1.81
N PRO A 55 -9.57 -18.47 2.91
CA PRO A 55 -8.30 -18.66 3.63
C PRO A 55 -7.12 -19.06 2.74
N GLU A 56 -7.34 -19.92 1.75
CA GLU A 56 -6.30 -20.43 0.83
C GLU A 56 -5.75 -19.34 -0.11
N THR A 57 -6.52 -18.25 -0.27
CA THR A 57 -6.13 -17.08 -1.05
C THR A 57 -5.44 -16.02 -0.21
N ILE A 58 -5.19 -16.27 1.07
CA ILE A 58 -4.53 -15.32 1.97
C ILE A 58 -3.05 -15.70 2.16
N GLY A 59 -2.19 -14.70 2.15
CA GLY A 59 -0.79 -14.78 2.55
C GLY A 59 -0.43 -13.61 3.46
N TYR A 60 0.85 -13.49 3.80
CA TYR A 60 1.33 -12.47 4.72
C TYR A 60 2.45 -11.63 4.13
N LEU A 61 2.39 -10.31 4.35
CA LEU A 61 3.51 -9.43 4.06
C LEU A 61 4.70 -9.83 4.94
N GLN A 62 5.89 -9.86 4.37
CA GLN A 62 7.09 -10.21 5.12
C GLN A 62 7.70 -8.93 5.71
N PRO A 63 7.77 -8.80 7.05
CA PRO A 63 8.33 -7.63 7.69
C PRO A 63 9.83 -7.52 7.45
N THR A 64 10.32 -6.29 7.50
CA THR A 64 11.71 -5.92 7.33
C THR A 64 12.08 -4.98 8.46
N THR A 65 13.14 -5.29 9.19
CA THR A 65 13.66 -4.40 10.23
C THR A 65 14.48 -3.26 9.65
N MET A 66 14.58 -2.16 10.40
CA MET A 66 15.35 -0.97 10.00
C MET A 66 16.86 -1.22 9.83
N ASP A 67 17.41 -2.26 10.45
CA ASP A 67 18.82 -2.67 10.36
C ASP A 67 19.11 -3.66 9.23
N THR A 68 18.09 -4.10 8.48
CA THR A 68 18.29 -4.95 7.29
C THR A 68 19.19 -4.23 6.28
N PRO A 69 20.21 -4.91 5.68
CA PRO A 69 21.07 -4.29 4.67
C PRO A 69 20.28 -3.74 3.48
N LEU A 70 20.68 -2.58 2.95
CA LEU A 70 19.95 -1.91 1.87
C LEU A 70 19.83 -2.78 0.62
N GLU A 71 20.86 -3.55 0.30
CA GLU A 71 20.87 -4.47 -0.84
C GLU A 71 19.77 -5.52 -0.70
N VAL A 72 19.56 -6.04 0.51
CA VAL A 72 18.48 -7.00 0.80
C VAL A 72 17.11 -6.33 0.74
N MET A 73 17.00 -5.09 1.22
CA MET A 73 15.76 -4.29 1.09
C MET A 73 15.40 -4.06 -0.38
N HIS A 74 16.38 -3.74 -1.23
CA HIS A 74 16.18 -3.59 -2.68
C HIS A 74 15.78 -4.90 -3.34
N GLU A 75 16.45 -6.01 -3.03
CA GLU A 75 16.09 -7.33 -3.56
C GLU A 75 14.64 -7.72 -3.21
N ARG A 76 14.21 -7.47 -1.96
CA ARG A 76 12.82 -7.70 -1.53
C ARG A 76 11.84 -6.81 -2.30
N PHE A 77 12.13 -5.50 -2.39
CA PHE A 77 11.25 -4.55 -3.06
C PHE A 77 11.10 -4.83 -4.56
N GLU A 78 12.19 -5.18 -5.25
CA GLU A 78 12.15 -5.53 -6.67
C GLU A 78 11.43 -6.85 -6.93
N ARG A 79 11.58 -7.84 -6.03
CA ARG A 79 10.90 -9.12 -6.13
C ARG A 79 9.40 -8.99 -5.86
N ASP A 80 9.03 -8.33 -4.76
CA ASP A 80 7.68 -8.37 -4.21
C ASP A 80 6.83 -7.15 -4.58
N GLY A 81 7.47 -6.07 -5.04
CA GLY A 81 6.84 -4.78 -5.34
C GLY A 81 6.51 -3.92 -4.12
N TYR A 82 6.81 -4.41 -2.92
CA TYR A 82 6.64 -3.71 -1.64
C TYR A 82 7.81 -3.97 -0.68
N LEU A 83 7.89 -3.16 0.37
CA LEU A 83 8.76 -3.36 1.53
C LEU A 83 7.99 -2.97 2.80
N PHE A 84 7.68 -3.94 3.66
CA PHE A 84 7.00 -3.70 4.93
C PHE A 84 8.05 -3.45 6.02
N VAL A 85 8.25 -2.18 6.39
CA VAL A 85 9.29 -1.75 7.33
C VAL A 85 8.70 -1.55 8.71
N LYS A 86 9.23 -2.28 9.69
CA LYS A 86 8.79 -2.23 11.08
C LYS A 86 9.45 -1.08 11.83
N GLY A 87 8.66 -0.29 12.55
CA GLY A 87 9.17 0.82 13.38
C GLY A 87 9.99 1.87 12.60
N CYS A 88 9.58 2.20 11.38
CA CYS A 88 10.22 3.22 10.54
C CYS A 88 10.03 4.64 11.12
N ILE A 89 8.94 4.86 11.85
CA ILE A 89 8.60 6.09 12.54
C ILE A 89 8.49 5.78 14.03
N ASP A 90 8.92 6.71 14.88
CA ASP A 90 8.70 6.60 16.32
C ASP A 90 7.21 6.40 16.67
N LYS A 91 6.95 5.37 17.49
CA LYS A 91 5.61 4.96 17.88
C LYS A 91 4.81 6.09 18.53
N GLU A 92 5.43 6.88 19.40
CA GLU A 92 4.76 7.96 20.12
C GLU A 92 4.39 9.11 19.18
N ILE A 93 5.19 9.38 18.16
CA ILE A 93 4.83 10.35 17.10
C ILE A 93 3.57 9.88 16.35
N SER A 94 3.50 8.59 16.00
CA SER A 94 2.31 8.01 15.36
C SER A 94 1.08 8.07 16.27
N LEU A 95 1.20 7.72 17.55
CA LEU A 95 0.09 7.75 18.50
C LEU A 95 -0.36 9.18 18.85
N ALA A 96 0.55 10.15 18.89
CA ALA A 96 0.21 11.57 19.05
C ALA A 96 -0.65 12.07 17.86
N CYS A 97 -0.22 11.81 16.62
CA CYS A 97 -1.02 12.14 15.43
C CYS A 97 -2.38 11.45 15.45
N ARG A 98 -2.45 10.19 15.90
CA ARG A 98 -3.71 9.44 16.06
C ARG A 98 -4.66 10.14 17.02
N ARG A 99 -4.17 10.51 18.21
CA ARG A 99 -4.94 11.20 19.25
C ARG A 99 -5.47 12.54 18.75
N ASP A 100 -4.63 13.33 18.08
CA ASP A 100 -5.01 14.64 17.55
C ASP A 100 -6.04 14.51 16.42
N TYR A 101 -5.86 13.56 15.51
CA TYR A 101 -6.84 13.27 14.46
C TYR A 101 -8.20 12.93 15.07
N PHE A 102 -8.27 12.00 16.01
CA PHE A 102 -9.56 11.60 16.59
C PHE A 102 -10.17 12.67 17.49
N THR A 103 -9.35 13.51 18.12
CA THR A 103 -9.81 14.71 18.82
C THR A 103 -10.45 15.70 17.84
N HIS A 104 -9.81 15.94 16.69
CA HIS A 104 -10.34 16.77 15.60
C HIS A 104 -11.66 16.21 15.05
N MET A 105 -11.78 14.88 14.94
CA MET A 105 -13.00 14.22 14.46
C MET A 105 -14.13 14.13 15.49
N ALA A 106 -13.87 14.35 16.79
CA ALA A 106 -14.82 14.13 17.87
C ALA A 106 -16.19 14.82 17.66
N PRO A 107 -16.29 16.06 17.13
CA PRO A 107 -17.58 16.72 16.91
C PRO A 107 -18.51 16.00 15.92
N SER A 108 -17.99 15.12 15.06
CA SER A 108 -18.82 14.32 14.14
C SER A 108 -19.57 13.16 14.81
N GLY A 109 -19.29 12.85 16.08
CA GLY A 109 -19.82 11.66 16.76
C GLY A 109 -19.24 10.35 16.22
N LEU A 110 -18.05 10.39 15.61
CA LEU A 110 -17.34 9.22 15.09
C LEU A 110 -16.93 8.25 16.22
N LEU A 111 -16.56 8.78 17.38
CA LEU A 111 -16.01 8.02 18.49
C LEU A 111 -17.08 7.59 19.49
N GLN A 112 -16.85 6.46 20.15
CA GLN A 112 -17.61 6.06 21.34
C GLN A 112 -17.44 7.11 22.44
N GLU A 113 -18.55 7.56 23.02
CA GLU A 113 -18.54 8.54 24.09
C GLU A 113 -17.72 8.05 25.30
N GLY A 114 -16.89 8.95 25.85
CA GLY A 114 -16.03 8.67 27.01
C GLY A 114 -14.79 7.82 26.72
N SER A 115 -14.57 7.37 25.48
CA SER A 115 -13.32 6.69 25.09
C SER A 115 -12.15 7.66 24.95
N ASP A 116 -10.92 7.18 25.14
CA ASP A 116 -9.73 7.96 24.82
C ASP A 116 -9.62 8.10 23.28
N PRO A 117 -9.48 9.32 22.72
CA PRO A 117 -9.31 9.52 21.28
C PRO A 117 -8.21 8.65 20.64
N VAL A 118 -7.11 8.35 21.35
CA VAL A 118 -6.04 7.52 20.79
C VAL A 118 -6.50 6.08 20.54
N ASP A 119 -7.47 5.56 21.29
CA ASP A 119 -7.98 4.21 21.07
C ASP A 119 -8.77 4.13 19.76
N GLY A 120 -9.43 5.24 19.38
CA GLY A 120 -10.23 5.32 18.17
C GLY A 120 -11.38 4.32 18.17
N ILE A 121 -12.07 4.15 19.30
CA ILE A 121 -13.20 3.22 19.41
C ILE A 121 -14.40 3.80 18.66
N TYR A 122 -14.97 3.02 17.75
CA TYR A 122 -16.08 3.46 16.93
C TYR A 122 -17.38 3.63 17.72
N SER A 123 -18.16 4.68 17.42
CA SER A 123 -19.46 4.93 18.05
C SER A 123 -20.53 3.89 17.75
N SER A 124 -20.27 2.96 16.82
CA SER A 124 -21.24 1.95 16.34
C SER A 124 -22.46 2.54 15.65
N ALA A 125 -22.40 3.82 15.26
CA ALA A 125 -23.42 4.46 14.44
C ALA A 125 -23.49 3.83 13.03
N ASP A 126 -24.37 4.34 12.16
CA ASP A 126 -24.44 3.87 10.78
C ASP A 126 -23.12 4.17 10.04
N PRO A 127 -22.38 3.16 9.54
CA PRO A 127 -21.09 3.38 8.87
C PRO A 127 -21.20 4.25 7.61
N ARG A 128 -22.39 4.37 7.00
CA ARG A 128 -22.64 5.24 5.84
C ARG A 128 -22.46 6.74 6.15
N LYS A 129 -22.51 7.13 7.43
CA LYS A 129 -22.20 8.50 7.89
C LYS A 129 -20.71 8.84 7.77
N TYR A 130 -19.83 7.84 7.85
CA TYR A 130 -18.39 8.03 8.01
C TYR A 130 -17.58 7.60 6.78
N LEU A 131 -18.20 7.61 5.60
CA LEU A 131 -17.51 7.31 4.35
C LEU A 131 -16.61 8.48 3.93
N PRO A 132 -15.36 8.20 3.52
CA PRO A 132 -14.46 9.24 3.05
C PRO A 132 -14.99 9.88 1.75
N PRO A 133 -14.69 11.16 1.48
CA PRO A 133 -14.98 11.79 0.19
C PRO A 133 -14.47 10.98 -1.00
N GLY A 134 -15.22 11.08 -2.10
CA GLY A 134 -14.98 10.34 -3.34
C GLY A 134 -16.13 9.40 -3.69
N ASN A 135 -15.85 8.44 -4.58
CA ASN A 135 -16.88 7.60 -5.19
C ASN A 135 -17.61 6.71 -4.19
N LEU A 136 -16.96 6.23 -3.13
CA LEU A 136 -17.64 5.42 -2.10
C LEU A 136 -18.74 6.21 -1.40
N ARG A 137 -18.47 7.45 -0.96
CA ARG A 137 -19.50 8.33 -0.39
C ARG A 137 -20.56 8.71 -1.42
N ARG A 138 -20.19 8.97 -2.68
CA ARG A 138 -21.16 9.24 -3.76
C ARG A 138 -22.16 8.09 -3.93
N LEU A 139 -21.67 6.85 -3.87
CA LEU A 139 -22.47 5.65 -4.14
C LEU A 139 -23.25 5.16 -2.92
N PHE A 140 -22.67 5.27 -1.71
CA PHE A 140 -23.18 4.60 -0.50
C PHE A 140 -23.41 5.53 0.69
N GLY A 141 -22.98 6.79 0.59
CA GLY A 141 -23.14 7.77 1.65
C GLY A 141 -24.59 8.21 1.83
N LEU A 142 -24.90 8.68 3.03
CA LEU A 142 -26.19 9.30 3.30
C LEU A 142 -26.30 10.65 2.58
N LYS A 143 -27.50 10.96 2.08
CA LYS A 143 -27.85 12.26 1.50
C LYS A 143 -28.55 13.10 2.56
N ASP A 144 -28.26 14.40 2.59
CA ASP A 144 -28.93 15.38 3.45
C ASP A 144 -28.86 15.02 4.96
N ASP A 145 -27.74 14.45 5.42
CA ASP A 145 -27.49 14.07 6.82
C ASP A 145 -26.43 15.01 7.45
N PRO A 146 -26.83 15.94 8.34
CA PRO A 146 -25.92 16.96 8.88
C PRO A 146 -24.68 16.39 9.60
N GLN A 147 -24.82 15.24 10.24
CA GLN A 147 -23.70 14.59 10.94
C GLN A 147 -22.70 13.99 9.96
N SER A 148 -23.20 13.34 8.91
CA SER A 148 -22.40 12.85 7.79
C SER A 148 -21.66 13.99 7.11
N ASP A 149 -22.29 15.15 6.94
CA ASP A 149 -21.67 16.33 6.32
C ASP A 149 -20.62 16.98 7.22
N GLN A 150 -20.87 17.06 8.53
CA GLN A 150 -19.87 17.49 9.50
C GLN A 150 -18.64 16.57 9.54
N TYR A 151 -18.83 15.24 9.46
CA TYR A 151 -17.72 14.29 9.31
C TYR A 151 -16.89 14.59 8.05
N LEU A 152 -17.55 14.87 6.93
CA LEU A 152 -16.89 15.17 5.67
C LEU A 152 -16.04 16.46 5.78
N GLU A 153 -16.59 17.53 6.35
CA GLU A 153 -15.87 18.79 6.55
C GLU A 153 -14.62 18.60 7.44
N LEU A 154 -14.76 17.85 8.54
CA LEU A 154 -13.64 17.55 9.43
C LEU A 154 -12.58 16.69 8.77
N MET A 155 -12.97 15.67 8.01
CA MET A 155 -12.04 14.81 7.29
C MET A 155 -11.27 15.57 6.20
N VAL A 156 -11.94 16.46 5.45
CA VAL A 156 -11.28 17.30 4.45
C VAL A 156 -10.30 18.27 5.11
N SER A 157 -10.72 18.96 6.18
CA SER A 157 -9.84 19.90 6.90
C SER A 157 -8.66 19.21 7.59
N ALA A 158 -8.78 17.94 8.00
CA ALA A 158 -7.69 17.19 8.60
C ALA A 158 -6.47 17.03 7.68
N HIS A 159 -6.64 17.09 6.35
CA HIS A 159 -5.53 17.00 5.40
C HIS A 159 -4.58 18.22 5.45
N GLU A 160 -5.00 19.32 6.06
CA GLU A 160 -4.21 20.54 6.22
C GLU A 160 -4.04 20.95 7.69
N ALA A 161 -4.56 20.15 8.63
CA ALA A 161 -4.39 20.42 10.05
C ALA A 161 -2.92 20.26 10.47
N ASP A 162 -2.45 21.14 11.35
CA ASP A 162 -1.05 21.20 11.75
C ASP A 162 -0.52 19.86 12.28
N PHE A 163 -1.29 19.15 13.12
CA PHE A 163 -0.89 17.83 13.64
C PHE A 163 -0.54 16.84 12.53
N TYR A 164 -1.29 16.87 11.43
CA TYR A 164 -1.14 15.95 10.32
C TYR A 164 -0.03 16.39 9.36
N VAL A 165 0.03 17.69 9.05
CA VAL A 165 1.08 18.24 8.19
C VAL A 165 2.46 18.07 8.84
N GLU A 166 2.57 18.26 10.16
CA GLU A 166 3.80 18.00 10.91
C GLU A 166 4.12 16.49 10.97
N PHE A 167 3.12 15.62 11.10
CA PHE A 167 3.32 14.17 11.00
C PHE A 167 3.88 13.77 9.63
N CYS A 168 3.33 14.28 8.52
CA CYS A 168 3.88 14.06 7.18
C CYS A 168 5.28 14.67 6.99
N LYS A 169 5.70 15.56 7.88
CA LYS A 169 7.06 16.11 7.94
C LYS A 169 8.04 15.27 8.76
N ASN A 170 7.69 14.04 9.12
CA ASN A 170 8.58 13.18 9.88
C ASN A 170 9.94 12.93 9.19
N GLU A 171 11.02 13.32 9.86
CA GLU A 171 12.38 13.19 9.32
C GLU A 171 12.87 11.73 9.28
N GLN A 172 12.39 10.84 10.15
CA GLN A 172 12.77 9.41 10.12
C GLN A 172 12.26 8.74 8.84
N LEU A 173 11.02 9.04 8.45
CA LEU A 173 10.45 8.60 7.18
C LEU A 173 11.25 9.15 5.99
N ARG A 174 11.56 10.45 5.99
CA ARG A 174 12.34 11.08 4.91
C ARG A 174 13.75 10.54 4.80
N ASP A 175 14.40 10.29 5.93
CA ASP A 175 15.73 9.71 5.98
C ASP A 175 15.73 8.28 5.48
N PHE A 176 14.71 7.49 5.84
CA PHE A 176 14.52 6.16 5.24
C PHE A 176 14.39 6.26 3.72
N VAL A 177 13.47 7.10 3.21
CA VAL A 177 13.26 7.28 1.77
C VAL A 177 14.54 7.73 1.06
N ARG A 178 15.28 8.68 1.62
CA ARG A 178 16.55 9.17 1.07
C ARG A 178 17.59 8.04 0.96
N ARG A 179 17.76 7.25 2.01
CA ARG A 179 18.69 6.10 2.02
C ARG A 179 18.26 5.00 1.07
N PHE A 180 16.97 4.64 1.09
CA PHE A 180 16.43 3.55 0.29
C PHE A 180 16.45 3.88 -1.21
N THR A 181 16.09 5.11 -1.60
CA THR A 181 16.02 5.49 -3.02
C THR A 181 17.33 6.01 -3.60
N GLY A 182 18.25 6.48 -2.74
CA GLY A 182 19.44 7.23 -3.16
C GLY A 182 19.13 8.64 -3.70
N TRP A 183 17.87 9.09 -3.65
CA TRP A 183 17.52 10.45 -4.07
C TRP A 183 18.10 11.48 -3.11
N LYS A 184 18.82 12.47 -3.64
CA LYS A 184 19.47 13.50 -2.80
C LYS A 184 18.47 14.32 -1.98
N SER A 185 17.31 14.62 -2.56
CA SER A 185 16.25 15.43 -1.96
C SER A 185 14.89 14.89 -2.38
N PRO A 186 14.42 13.77 -1.80
CA PRO A 186 13.11 13.22 -2.13
C PRO A 186 12.02 14.27 -1.91
N HIS A 187 11.18 14.51 -2.91
CA HIS A 187 10.07 15.44 -2.82
C HIS A 187 8.80 14.66 -2.49
N MET A 188 8.17 14.97 -1.37
CA MET A 188 6.85 14.44 -1.03
C MET A 188 5.77 15.22 -1.79
N LEU A 189 4.86 14.52 -2.47
CA LEU A 189 3.69 15.14 -3.07
C LEU A 189 2.79 15.74 -1.99
N GLN A 190 2.19 16.90 -2.25
CA GLN A 190 1.38 17.62 -1.25
C GLN A 190 0.01 16.97 -1.04
N ARG A 191 -0.57 16.36 -2.10
CA ARG A 191 -1.79 15.58 -1.98
C ARG A 191 -1.46 14.25 -1.30
N THR A 192 -2.07 14.05 -0.14
CA THR A 192 -2.00 12.81 0.63
C THR A 192 -3.40 12.21 0.73
N MET A 193 -3.49 10.95 1.14
CA MET A 193 -4.78 10.29 1.38
C MET A 193 -4.89 9.88 2.85
N LEU A 194 -5.29 10.80 3.72
CA LEU A 194 -5.59 10.51 5.12
C LEU A 194 -6.99 9.92 5.21
N ARG A 195 -7.12 8.69 5.73
CA ARG A 195 -8.41 7.99 5.76
C ARG A 195 -8.65 7.26 7.07
N ALA A 196 -9.85 7.45 7.61
CA ALA A 196 -10.40 6.62 8.66
C ALA A 196 -11.41 5.61 8.08
N PHE A 197 -11.33 4.36 8.51
CA PHE A 197 -12.26 3.30 8.14
C PHE A 197 -12.87 2.69 9.40
N VAL A 198 -14.16 2.96 9.57
CA VAL A 198 -14.93 2.43 10.69
C VAL A 198 -15.26 0.95 10.47
N PRO A 199 -15.47 0.17 11.53
CA PRO A 199 -15.98 -1.18 11.42
C PRO A 199 -17.20 -1.27 10.48
N ASN A 200 -17.19 -2.28 9.63
CA ASN A 200 -18.25 -2.59 8.66
C ASN A 200 -18.47 -1.57 7.51
N SER A 201 -17.60 -0.57 7.33
CA SER A 201 -17.69 0.35 6.19
C SER A 201 -17.34 -0.31 4.86
N GLU A 202 -17.60 0.40 3.75
CA GLU A 202 -17.04 0.06 2.44
C GLU A 202 -15.50 0.12 2.49
N LEU A 203 -14.86 -0.75 1.70
CA LEU A 203 -13.40 -0.89 1.62
C LEU A 203 -12.78 -0.13 0.46
N THR A 204 -11.46 0.06 0.53
CA THR A 204 -10.66 0.53 -0.59
C THR A 204 -10.72 -0.52 -1.72
N PRO A 205 -11.25 -0.18 -2.91
CA PRO A 205 -11.36 -1.13 -4.02
C PRO A 205 -9.98 -1.49 -4.58
N VAL A 206 -9.92 -2.55 -5.40
CA VAL A 206 -8.71 -3.05 -6.04
C VAL A 206 -8.18 -2.03 -7.03
N HIS A 207 -6.95 -1.55 -6.85
CA HIS A 207 -6.30 -0.61 -7.77
C HIS A 207 -4.77 -0.65 -7.61
N PHE A 208 -4.07 0.18 -8.39
CA PHE A 208 -2.67 0.53 -8.16
C PHE A 208 -2.48 2.04 -8.38
N ASP A 209 -1.48 2.63 -7.74
CA ASP A 209 -1.35 4.08 -7.60
C ASP A 209 -1.11 4.81 -8.94
N GLN A 210 -0.38 4.18 -9.88
CA GLN A 210 -0.04 4.81 -11.16
C GLN A 210 -1.28 5.24 -11.96
N MET A 211 -2.42 4.58 -11.78
CA MET A 211 -3.69 4.93 -12.44
C MET A 211 -4.08 6.40 -12.19
N TYR A 212 -3.75 6.94 -11.02
CA TYR A 212 -4.05 8.32 -10.63
C TYR A 212 -2.90 9.32 -10.85
N LEU A 213 -1.70 8.81 -11.16
CA LEU A 213 -0.45 9.57 -11.29
C LEU A 213 0.07 9.63 -12.74
N ARG A 214 -0.83 9.41 -13.72
CA ARG A 214 -0.50 9.29 -15.15
C ARG A 214 0.07 10.55 -15.82
N ALA A 215 0.02 11.73 -15.20
CA ALA A 215 0.71 12.90 -15.74
C ALA A 215 2.23 12.90 -15.44
N GLY A 216 2.70 11.90 -14.69
CA GLY A 216 4.12 11.61 -14.50
C GLY A 216 4.47 10.17 -14.87
N PRO A 217 5.76 9.87 -15.08
CA PRO A 217 6.24 8.51 -15.21
C PRO A 217 6.02 7.72 -13.90
N PRO A 218 5.94 6.38 -13.99
CA PRO A 218 5.72 5.47 -12.86
C PRO A 218 6.99 5.31 -12.02
N THR A 219 7.40 6.39 -11.37
CA THR A 219 8.64 6.46 -10.57
C THR A 219 8.40 6.87 -9.13
N SER A 220 7.15 7.04 -8.69
CA SER A 220 6.85 7.37 -7.30
C SER A 220 7.12 6.19 -6.36
N LEU A 221 7.52 6.50 -5.14
CA LEU A 221 7.52 5.55 -4.03
C LEU A 221 6.38 5.94 -3.09
N THR A 222 5.37 5.09 -2.96
CA THR A 222 4.28 5.31 -2.02
C THR A 222 4.66 4.71 -0.67
N ALA A 223 4.40 5.46 0.40
CA ALA A 223 4.48 5.00 1.78
C ALA A 223 3.05 5.00 2.36
N TRP A 224 2.52 3.81 2.61
CA TRP A 224 1.30 3.62 3.40
C TRP A 224 1.66 3.50 4.87
N ILE A 225 1.08 4.37 5.69
CA ILE A 225 1.43 4.54 7.10
C ILE A 225 0.18 4.31 7.95
N PRO A 226 0.07 3.19 8.67
CA PRO A 226 -0.95 3.03 9.70
C PRO A 226 -0.65 4.01 10.84
N ILE A 227 -1.63 4.82 11.20
CA ILE A 227 -1.51 5.79 12.30
C ILE A 227 -2.16 5.14 13.53
N GLY A 228 -1.41 4.25 14.18
CA GLY A 228 -1.90 3.35 15.22
C GLY A 228 -1.77 1.87 14.83
N ASP A 229 -2.01 1.00 15.80
CA ASP A 229 -2.02 -0.45 15.57
C ASP A 229 -3.25 -0.85 14.72
N VAL A 230 -3.09 -1.87 13.87
CA VAL A 230 -4.15 -2.46 13.04
C VAL A 230 -4.03 -3.97 13.10
N SER A 231 -5.03 -4.63 13.68
CA SER A 231 -5.11 -6.10 13.74
C SER A 231 -5.31 -6.71 12.35
N LEU A 232 -5.08 -8.02 12.21
CA LEU A 232 -5.33 -8.77 10.97
C LEU A 232 -6.78 -8.61 10.48
N GLU A 233 -7.73 -8.54 11.40
CA GLU A 233 -9.17 -8.36 11.11
C GLU A 233 -9.58 -6.88 11.07
N GLY A 234 -8.74 -5.95 11.53
CA GLY A 234 -8.96 -4.50 11.49
C GLY A 234 -8.91 -3.90 10.08
N GLY A 235 -8.69 -4.74 9.07
CA GLY A 235 -8.83 -4.39 7.67
C GLY A 235 -7.72 -3.48 7.18
N GLY A 236 -6.45 -3.75 7.50
CA GLY A 236 -5.28 -3.03 6.96
C GLY A 236 -5.21 -3.02 5.42
N LEU A 237 -4.27 -2.27 4.85
CA LEU A 237 -4.00 -2.36 3.42
C LEU A 237 -3.48 -3.78 3.11
N MET A 238 -3.94 -4.36 2.02
CA MET A 238 -3.52 -5.68 1.54
C MET A 238 -3.01 -5.58 0.11
N TYR A 239 -2.04 -6.42 -0.22
CA TYR A 239 -1.35 -6.40 -1.51
C TYR A 239 -1.54 -7.71 -2.24
N LEU A 240 -1.83 -7.66 -3.54
CA LEU A 240 -1.93 -8.88 -4.33
C LEU A 240 -0.52 -9.38 -4.66
N GLN A 241 -0.20 -10.62 -4.27
CA GLN A 241 1.11 -11.21 -4.45
C GLN A 241 1.61 -11.11 -5.91
N ASP A 242 2.90 -10.74 -6.07
CA ASP A 242 3.61 -10.63 -7.34
C ASP A 242 2.99 -9.67 -8.37
N SER A 243 2.07 -8.76 -7.97
CA SER A 243 1.17 -8.01 -8.88
C SER A 243 1.74 -6.81 -9.62
N THR A 244 3.04 -6.55 -9.50
CA THR A 244 3.69 -5.47 -10.26
C THR A 244 3.55 -5.67 -11.78
N ASP A 245 3.55 -6.92 -12.26
CA ASP A 245 3.36 -7.24 -13.67
C ASP A 245 1.93 -6.94 -14.17
N ILE A 246 0.92 -7.16 -13.32
CA ILE A 246 -0.49 -6.82 -13.61
C ILE A 246 -0.63 -5.30 -13.78
N GLY A 247 -0.08 -4.51 -12.86
CA GLY A 247 -0.15 -3.05 -12.95
C GLY A 247 0.54 -2.53 -14.22
N LYS A 248 1.75 -3.03 -14.53
CA LYS A 248 2.47 -2.70 -15.78
C LYS A 248 1.65 -3.03 -17.02
N LYS A 249 1.16 -4.27 -17.12
CA LYS A 249 0.35 -4.70 -18.25
C LYS A 249 -0.92 -3.84 -18.40
N THR A 250 -1.56 -3.50 -17.29
CA THR A 250 -2.77 -2.66 -17.31
C THR A 250 -2.48 -1.26 -17.87
N GLU A 251 -1.36 -0.64 -17.50
CA GLU A 251 -0.97 0.66 -18.06
C GLU A 251 -0.55 0.56 -19.53
N ASP A 252 0.15 -0.50 -19.93
CA ASP A 252 0.51 -0.74 -21.34
C ASP A 252 -0.74 -0.91 -22.20
N ASP A 253 -1.70 -1.71 -21.73
CA ASP A 253 -2.99 -1.91 -22.40
C ASP A 253 -3.78 -0.59 -22.47
N PHE A 254 -3.81 0.20 -21.38
CA PHE A 254 -4.47 1.50 -21.37
C PHE A 254 -3.84 2.45 -22.41
N ALA A 255 -2.50 2.56 -22.43
CA ALA A 255 -1.77 3.41 -23.36
C ALA A 255 -2.03 3.01 -24.83
N ALA A 256 -2.05 1.72 -25.14
CA ALA A 256 -2.36 1.21 -26.48
C ALA A 256 -3.79 1.56 -26.95
N ASN A 257 -4.73 1.71 -26.01
CA ASN A 257 -6.14 1.97 -26.28
C ASN A 257 -6.57 3.42 -26.04
N ALA A 258 -5.64 4.34 -25.74
CA ALA A 258 -5.93 5.74 -25.38
C ALA A 258 -6.05 6.71 -26.59
N HIS A 259 -6.13 6.19 -27.82
CA HIS A 259 -6.19 6.99 -29.05
C HIS A 259 -7.47 7.84 -29.16
N ASN A 260 -8.53 7.44 -28.47
CA ASN A 260 -9.83 8.12 -28.44
C ASN A 260 -9.96 9.15 -27.29
N LEU A 261 -8.90 9.36 -26.49
CA LEU A 261 -8.87 10.26 -25.34
C LEU A 261 -8.11 11.55 -25.66
N THR A 262 -8.53 12.67 -25.07
CA THR A 262 -7.72 13.90 -25.00
C THR A 262 -6.54 13.72 -24.04
N ASP A 263 -5.55 14.61 -24.08
CA ASP A 263 -4.41 14.54 -23.15
C ASP A 263 -4.85 14.65 -21.68
N GLU A 264 -5.85 15.49 -21.39
CA GLU A 264 -6.44 15.62 -20.05
C GLU A 264 -7.15 14.34 -19.61
N GLU A 265 -7.90 13.69 -20.50
CA GLU A 265 -8.58 12.42 -20.22
C GLU A 265 -7.57 11.27 -20.01
N ARG A 266 -6.46 11.25 -20.75
CA ARG A 266 -5.41 10.21 -20.65
C ARG A 266 -4.76 10.16 -19.27
N VAL A 267 -4.58 11.32 -18.66
CA VAL A 267 -3.95 11.42 -17.34
C VAL A 267 -4.94 11.25 -16.18
N SER A 268 -6.24 11.21 -16.46
CA SER A 268 -7.29 11.00 -15.46
C SER A 268 -7.55 9.51 -15.24
N ALA A 269 -7.71 9.09 -13.98
CA ALA A 269 -8.26 7.76 -13.66
C ALA A 269 -9.78 7.68 -13.88
N PHE A 270 -10.43 8.83 -14.08
CA PHE A 270 -11.87 8.98 -14.27
C PHE A 270 -12.13 9.40 -15.71
N ASN A 271 -12.00 8.43 -16.62
CA ASN A 271 -12.25 8.63 -18.04
C ASN A 271 -13.08 7.46 -18.60
N LYS A 272 -13.59 7.62 -19.83
CA LYS A 272 -14.51 6.66 -20.47
C LYS A 272 -13.91 5.28 -20.76
N ASN A 273 -12.58 5.12 -20.72
CA ASN A 273 -11.89 3.85 -20.90
C ASN A 273 -11.57 3.16 -19.55
N MET A 274 -11.98 3.74 -18.42
CA MET A 274 -11.78 3.19 -17.07
C MET A 274 -13.12 2.76 -16.47
N ASN A 275 -13.09 1.83 -15.51
CA ASN A 275 -14.29 1.48 -14.74
C ASN A 275 -14.85 2.72 -14.02
N ASP A 276 -16.18 2.82 -13.94
CA ASP A 276 -16.83 3.84 -13.11
C ASP A 276 -16.37 3.67 -11.66
N GLY A 277 -15.68 4.69 -11.15
CA GLY A 277 -15.07 4.65 -9.83
C GLY A 277 -13.54 4.74 -9.80
N GLY A 278 -12.85 4.52 -10.92
CA GLY A 278 -11.40 4.63 -11.02
C GLY A 278 -10.63 3.51 -10.33
N PHE A 279 -11.10 2.26 -10.41
CA PHE A 279 -10.48 1.07 -9.81
C PHE A 279 -10.60 -0.14 -10.74
N LEU A 280 -9.84 -1.21 -10.49
CA LEU A 280 -9.87 -2.45 -11.28
C LEU A 280 -11.06 -3.33 -10.91
N SER A 281 -11.38 -3.44 -9.61
CA SER A 281 -12.50 -4.24 -9.12
C SER A 281 -12.94 -3.78 -7.72
N ARG A 282 -14.20 -4.03 -7.35
CA ARG A 282 -14.67 -3.93 -5.95
C ARG A 282 -14.68 -5.28 -5.24
N ASP A 283 -14.58 -6.37 -6.00
CA ASP A 283 -14.61 -7.74 -5.50
C ASP A 283 -13.18 -8.27 -5.39
N THR A 284 -12.63 -8.19 -4.18
CA THR A 284 -11.28 -8.64 -3.88
C THR A 284 -11.16 -10.16 -3.99
N VAL A 285 -12.22 -10.91 -3.65
CA VAL A 285 -12.24 -12.38 -3.70
C VAL A 285 -12.18 -12.85 -5.15
N ALA A 286 -13.10 -12.35 -5.99
CA ALA A 286 -13.12 -12.70 -7.41
C ALA A 286 -11.82 -12.28 -8.10
N TYR A 287 -11.33 -11.06 -7.83
CA TYR A 287 -10.12 -10.56 -8.45
C TYR A 287 -8.88 -11.40 -8.12
N GLY A 288 -8.69 -11.76 -6.84
CA GLY A 288 -7.56 -12.60 -6.42
C GLY A 288 -7.59 -14.00 -7.05
N LYS A 289 -8.78 -14.60 -7.14
CA LYS A 289 -8.99 -15.91 -7.79
C LYS A 289 -8.70 -15.88 -9.28
N GLU A 290 -9.24 -14.89 -9.99
CA GLU A 290 -9.05 -14.72 -11.43
C GLU A 290 -7.57 -14.50 -11.76
N ALA A 291 -6.89 -13.68 -10.94
CA ALA A 291 -5.46 -13.45 -11.04
C ALA A 291 -4.60 -14.63 -10.55
N ARG A 292 -5.20 -15.62 -9.87
CA ARG A 292 -4.56 -16.78 -9.24
C ARG A 292 -3.43 -16.39 -8.29
N ARG A 293 -3.65 -15.37 -7.48
CA ARG A 293 -2.68 -14.79 -6.56
C ARG A 293 -3.29 -14.62 -5.18
N ARG A 294 -2.43 -14.63 -4.16
CA ARG A 294 -2.87 -14.44 -2.77
C ARG A 294 -2.92 -12.96 -2.41
N TRP A 295 -3.87 -12.59 -1.55
CA TRP A 295 -3.86 -11.31 -0.85
C TRP A 295 -2.96 -11.39 0.37
N LEU A 296 -1.91 -10.58 0.37
CA LEU A 296 -0.95 -10.46 1.45
C LEU A 296 -1.45 -9.44 2.47
N ILE A 297 -1.67 -9.90 3.71
CA ILE A 297 -2.09 -9.08 4.85
C ILE A 297 -0.99 -9.01 5.90
N ALA A 298 -1.12 -8.10 6.87
CA ALA A 298 -0.25 -8.06 8.05
C ALA A 298 -1.00 -7.48 9.24
N GLU A 299 -0.48 -7.79 10.42
CA GLU A 299 -0.73 -6.96 11.60
C GLU A 299 0.25 -5.79 11.58
N TYR A 300 -0.26 -4.60 11.87
CA TYR A 300 0.50 -3.38 11.85
C TYR A 300 0.58 -2.79 13.24
N GLU A 301 1.73 -2.21 13.57
CA GLU A 301 1.98 -1.48 14.80
C GLU A 301 2.21 0.00 14.48
N ALA A 302 1.85 0.86 15.41
CA ALA A 302 2.17 2.28 15.33
C ALA A 302 3.67 2.49 15.12
N GLY A 303 4.02 3.17 14.02
CA GLY A 303 5.40 3.39 13.59
C GLY A 303 5.83 2.56 12.38
N ASP A 304 5.06 1.55 11.99
CA ASP A 304 5.29 0.80 10.77
C ASP A 304 5.03 1.62 9.51
N VAL A 305 5.66 1.23 8.40
CA VAL A 305 5.40 1.79 7.07
C VAL A 305 5.49 0.70 6.02
N VAL A 306 4.54 0.64 5.10
CA VAL A 306 4.65 -0.18 3.89
C VAL A 306 4.99 0.70 2.71
N PHE A 307 6.17 0.50 2.13
CA PHE A 307 6.55 1.12 0.88
C PHE A 307 6.12 0.24 -0.30
N HIS A 308 5.60 0.81 -1.37
CA HIS A 308 5.28 0.04 -2.58
C HIS A 308 5.55 0.84 -3.86
N ASN A 309 5.81 0.12 -4.94
CA ASN A 309 6.00 0.71 -6.26
C ASN A 309 4.65 1.14 -6.89
N PRO A 310 4.65 1.99 -7.92
CA PRO A 310 3.40 2.55 -8.49
C PRO A 310 2.44 1.54 -9.10
N TYR A 311 2.90 0.32 -9.40
CA TYR A 311 2.14 -0.73 -10.07
C TYR A 311 1.58 -1.78 -9.12
N MET A 312 1.96 -1.72 -7.84
CA MET A 312 1.59 -2.74 -6.89
C MET A 312 0.07 -2.74 -6.68
N VAL A 313 -0.59 -3.84 -7.04
CA VAL A 313 -2.04 -3.96 -6.90
C VAL A 313 -2.38 -4.18 -5.44
N HIS A 314 -3.25 -3.33 -4.92
CA HIS A 314 -3.64 -3.34 -3.52
C HIS A 314 -5.12 -2.98 -3.33
N ALA A 315 -5.64 -3.33 -2.16
CA ALA A 315 -7.01 -3.10 -1.72
C ALA A 315 -7.03 -3.11 -0.18
N SER A 316 -8.20 -3.05 0.45
CA SER A 316 -8.32 -3.35 1.89
C SER A 316 -9.38 -4.42 2.16
N CYS A 317 -9.22 -5.15 3.26
CA CYS A 317 -10.32 -5.92 3.83
C CYS A 317 -11.30 -4.99 4.54
N LYS A 318 -12.51 -5.49 4.78
CA LYS A 318 -13.48 -4.83 5.64
C LYS A 318 -12.92 -4.77 7.07
N ASN A 319 -13.08 -3.63 7.73
CA ASN A 319 -12.70 -3.53 9.13
C ASN A 319 -13.70 -4.34 9.98
N ARG A 320 -13.20 -5.44 10.54
CA ARG A 320 -13.88 -6.37 11.46
C ARG A 320 -13.14 -6.43 12.80
N ASP A 321 -12.45 -5.35 13.19
CA ASP A 321 -11.66 -5.32 14.41
C ASP A 321 -12.51 -5.78 15.63
N PRO A 322 -12.05 -6.78 16.40
CA PRO A 322 -12.83 -7.37 17.48
C PRO A 322 -13.07 -6.40 18.64
N ASN A 323 -12.29 -5.33 18.74
CA ASN A 323 -12.43 -4.28 19.76
C ASN A 323 -13.15 -3.03 19.21
N ASN A 324 -13.79 -3.14 18.05
CA ASN A 324 -14.52 -2.05 17.40
C ASN A 324 -13.64 -0.81 17.12
N LYS A 325 -12.33 -1.01 16.88
CA LYS A 325 -11.39 0.07 16.60
C LYS A 325 -11.51 0.57 15.17
N ILE A 326 -11.38 1.88 15.02
CA ILE A 326 -11.28 2.56 13.72
C ILE A 326 -9.84 2.45 13.21
N ARG A 327 -9.69 1.94 11.98
CA ARG A 327 -8.41 2.00 11.26
C ARG A 327 -8.16 3.42 10.77
N LEU A 328 -7.02 3.99 11.12
CA LEU A 328 -6.55 5.27 10.60
C LEU A 328 -5.23 5.04 9.87
N ALA A 329 -5.13 5.55 8.65
CA ALA A 329 -3.89 5.47 7.89
C ALA A 329 -3.75 6.68 6.97
N THR A 330 -2.53 6.92 6.50
CA THR A 330 -2.27 7.85 5.41
C THR A 330 -1.38 7.24 4.34
N ASP A 331 -1.64 7.63 3.10
CA ASP A 331 -0.74 7.41 1.97
C ASP A 331 -0.01 8.71 1.62
N VAL A 332 1.32 8.68 1.70
CA VAL A 332 2.19 9.75 1.19
C VAL A 332 3.05 9.22 0.04
N ARG A 333 3.37 10.07 -0.93
CA ARG A 333 4.14 9.67 -2.12
C ARG A 333 5.38 10.52 -2.26
N PHE A 334 6.50 9.88 -2.57
CA PHE A 334 7.79 10.52 -2.81
C PHE A 334 8.20 10.37 -4.27
N VAL A 335 8.86 11.39 -4.80
CA VAL A 335 9.43 11.41 -6.15
C VAL A 335 10.84 12.01 -6.12
N ASP A 336 11.62 11.73 -7.15
CA ASP A 336 12.87 12.45 -7.44
C ASP A 336 12.52 13.78 -8.14
N PRO A 337 12.73 14.95 -7.51
CA PRO A 337 12.39 16.24 -8.11
C PRO A 337 13.26 16.59 -9.32
N GLN A 338 14.34 15.85 -9.59
CA GLN A 338 15.18 16.04 -10.78
C GLN A 338 14.61 15.34 -12.03
N LYS A 339 13.56 14.53 -11.87
CA LYS A 339 12.89 13.79 -12.94
C LYS A 339 11.46 14.30 -13.12
N PRO A 340 10.83 14.08 -14.29
CA PRO A 340 9.41 14.34 -14.46
C PRO A 340 8.57 13.57 -13.42
N TYR A 341 7.53 14.20 -12.90
CA TYR A 341 6.54 13.59 -12.01
C TYR A 341 5.19 14.29 -12.19
N ASP A 342 4.12 13.70 -11.64
CA ASP A 342 2.77 14.26 -11.74
C ASP A 342 2.61 15.50 -10.85
N THR A 343 2.80 16.69 -11.42
CA THR A 343 2.70 17.96 -10.67
C THR A 343 1.27 18.31 -10.25
N ARG A 344 0.24 17.61 -10.78
CA ARG A 344 -1.16 17.84 -10.36
C ARG A 344 -1.38 17.48 -8.89
N TRP A 345 -0.53 16.61 -8.34
CA TRP A 345 -0.52 16.18 -6.93
C TRP A 345 0.23 17.16 -6.00
N MET A 346 0.73 18.28 -6.51
CA MET A 346 1.36 19.36 -5.73
C MET A 346 0.35 20.38 -5.19
N LYS A 347 -0.79 19.90 -4.71
CA LYS A 347 -1.82 20.68 -4.02
C LYS A 347 -2.47 19.83 -2.93
N ALA A 348 -2.99 20.45 -1.88
CA ALA A 348 -3.70 19.74 -0.84
C ALA A 348 -4.93 18.98 -1.39
N TYR A 349 -5.37 17.96 -0.65
CA TYR A 349 -6.55 17.18 -1.01
C TYR A 349 -7.80 18.08 -1.08
N ARG A 350 -8.57 17.94 -2.16
CA ARG A 350 -9.90 18.56 -2.30
C ARG A 350 -10.85 17.56 -2.97
N PRO A 351 -12.09 17.43 -2.49
CA PRO A 351 -13.10 16.64 -3.19
C PRO A 351 -13.43 17.23 -4.57
N LEU A 352 -13.82 16.36 -5.51
CA LEU A 352 -14.38 16.74 -6.83
C LEU A 352 -13.42 17.51 -7.75
N ASP A 353 -12.10 17.47 -7.50
CA ASP A 353 -11.09 18.17 -8.32
C ASP A 353 -10.48 17.30 -9.43
N GLY A 354 -11.05 16.12 -9.67
CA GLY A 354 -10.65 15.19 -10.72
C GLY A 354 -9.40 14.34 -10.43
N LEU A 355 -8.93 14.33 -9.17
CA LEU A 355 -7.75 13.56 -8.73
C LEU A 355 -8.05 12.58 -7.59
#